data_AF-A0A9X3MQ03-F1
#
_entry.id   AF-A0A9X3MQ03-F1
#
_cell.length_a   1.000
_cell.length_b   1.000
_cell.length_c   1.000
_cell.angle_alpha   90.00
_cell.angle_beta   90.00
_cell.angle_gamma   90.00
#
_symmetry.space_group_name_H-M   'P 1'
#
loop_
_entity.id
_entity.type
_entity.pdbx_description
1 polymer ?
#
loop_
_entity_poly.entity_id
_entity_poly.type
_entity_poly.pdbx_seq_one_letter_code
_entity_poly.pdbx_strand_id
1 'polypeptide(L)'
;MQRGEPMTLERPVWEPLLELLGLELVDDGFMWMGGIELDDGLEVHAYKHFSTRRYLHLGLDGRAFAYHSRDLYEEISLGEALTEVFTNWETACPALEHPAAVRAVLERHDAAASQELH
;
A
#
# COMPACT_ATOMS: atom_id res chain seq x y z
N MET A 1 6.13 12.44 -10.87
CA MET A 1 5.87 12.76 -9.45
C MET A 1 4.80 13.83 -9.36
N GLN A 2 3.89 13.69 -8.41
CA GLN A 2 2.76 14.59 -8.16
C GLN A 2 2.85 15.12 -6.72
N ARG A 3 2.42 16.36 -6.47
CA ARG A 3 2.20 16.84 -5.11
C ARG A 3 0.92 16.25 -4.56
N GLY A 4 0.92 15.93 -3.28
CA GLY A 4 -0.26 15.52 -2.53
C GLY A 4 -0.58 16.50 -1.40
N GLU A 5 -1.85 16.79 -1.19
CA GLU A 5 -2.32 17.60 -0.06
C GLU A 5 -3.19 16.75 0.88
N PRO A 6 -3.02 16.84 2.21
CA PRO A 6 -3.82 16.07 3.15
C PRO A 6 -5.29 16.48 3.08
N MET A 7 -6.17 15.49 2.99
CA MET A 7 -7.62 15.68 2.98
C MET A 7 -8.21 15.62 4.39
N THR A 8 -9.26 16.40 4.64
CA THR A 8 -10.05 16.27 5.87
C THR A 8 -11.14 15.22 5.65
N LEU A 9 -10.78 13.95 5.82
CA LEU A 9 -11.70 12.82 5.73
C LEU A 9 -12.07 12.33 7.13
N GLU A 10 -13.36 12.04 7.33
CA GLU A 10 -13.87 11.55 8.63
C GLU A 10 -13.81 10.03 8.76
N ARG A 11 -13.65 9.30 7.64
CA ARG A 11 -13.69 7.84 7.61
C ARG A 11 -12.67 7.27 6.64
N PRO A 12 -12.09 6.10 6.96
CA PRO A 12 -11.30 5.34 6.00
C PRO A 12 -12.20 4.81 4.87
N VAL A 13 -11.63 4.78 3.67
CA VAL A 13 -12.03 3.86 2.61
C VAL A 13 -11.13 2.64 2.76
N TRP A 14 -11.66 1.43 2.69
CA TRP A 14 -10.88 0.19 2.85
C TRP A 14 -10.93 -0.70 1.62
N GLU A 15 -11.91 -0.47 0.76
CA GLU A 15 -12.26 -1.30 -0.38
C GLU A 15 -11.06 -1.54 -1.32
N PRO A 16 -10.27 -0.53 -1.73
CA PRO A 16 -9.11 -0.77 -2.60
C PRO A 16 -8.04 -1.67 -1.93
N LEU A 17 -7.83 -1.49 -0.62
CA LEU A 17 -6.88 -2.30 0.13
C LEU A 17 -7.36 -3.74 0.30
N LEU A 18 -8.66 -3.92 0.57
CA LEU A 18 -9.31 -5.24 0.68
C LEU A 18 -9.29 -6.00 -0.65
N GLU A 19 -9.51 -5.31 -1.77
CA GLU A 19 -9.43 -5.92 -3.11
C GLU A 19 -8.01 -6.38 -3.44
N LEU A 20 -7.00 -5.60 -3.03
CA LEU A 20 -5.59 -5.92 -3.27
C LEU A 20 -5.08 -7.08 -2.40
N LEU A 21 -5.37 -7.05 -1.10
CA LEU A 21 -4.75 -7.95 -0.12
C LEU A 21 -5.67 -9.05 0.41
N GLY A 22 -6.98 -8.87 0.31
CA GLY A 22 -7.98 -9.70 0.99
C GLY A 22 -8.11 -9.36 2.48
N LEU A 23 -9.26 -9.74 3.06
CA LEU A 23 -9.62 -9.40 4.43
C LEU A 23 -8.59 -9.85 5.48
N GLU A 24 -8.03 -11.06 5.32
CA GLU A 24 -7.07 -11.66 6.26
C GLU A 24 -5.86 -10.75 6.52
N LEU A 25 -5.24 -10.22 5.46
CA LEU A 25 -4.05 -9.38 5.58
C LEU A 25 -4.38 -7.94 6.00
N VAL A 26 -5.58 -7.46 5.69
CA VAL A 26 -6.02 -6.11 6.10
C VAL A 26 -6.29 -6.06 7.60
N ASP A 27 -6.99 -7.07 8.13
CA ASP A 27 -7.31 -7.18 9.57
C ASP A 27 -6.05 -7.39 10.43
N ASP A 28 -5.06 -8.15 9.92
CA ASP A 28 -3.80 -8.49 10.62
C ASP A 28 -2.95 -7.25 10.97
N GLY A 29 -3.08 -6.11 10.28
CA GLY A 29 -2.17 -5.03 10.61
C GLY A 29 -2.30 -3.68 9.94
N PHE A 30 -3.32 -3.38 9.15
CA PHE A 30 -3.36 -2.06 8.53
C PHE A 30 -4.12 -1.03 9.36
N MET A 31 -3.50 0.13 9.52
CA MET A 31 -4.10 1.32 10.11
C MET A 31 -4.21 2.40 9.04
N TRP A 32 -5.40 2.97 8.88
CA TRP A 32 -5.59 4.11 8.00
C TRP A 32 -5.03 5.38 8.64
N MET A 33 -4.25 6.15 7.87
CA MET A 33 -3.53 7.34 8.34
C MET A 33 -4.05 8.64 7.73
N GLY A 34 -4.95 8.58 6.74
CA GLY A 34 -5.56 9.75 6.11
C GLY A 34 -5.73 9.59 4.60
N GLY A 35 -6.41 10.58 4.01
CA GLY A 35 -6.50 10.76 2.56
C GLY A 35 -5.57 11.88 2.08
N ILE A 36 -5.16 11.77 0.83
CA ILE A 36 -4.27 12.69 0.12
C ILE A 36 -4.90 12.94 -1.24
N GLU A 37 -5.09 14.21 -1.61
CA GLU A 37 -5.49 14.59 -2.95
C GLU A 37 -4.24 14.93 -3.77
N LEU A 38 -4.03 14.25 -4.90
CA LEU A 38 -2.93 14.54 -5.82
C LEU A 38 -3.28 15.69 -6.79
N ASP A 39 -2.28 16.26 -7.44
CA ASP A 39 -2.43 17.36 -8.42
C ASP A 39 -3.46 17.07 -9.55
N ASP A 40 -3.66 15.80 -9.92
CA ASP A 40 -4.64 15.35 -10.92
C ASP A 40 -6.06 15.15 -10.35
N GLY A 41 -6.25 15.42 -9.06
CA GLY A 41 -7.50 15.19 -8.33
C GLY A 41 -7.70 13.75 -7.87
N LEU A 42 -6.71 12.87 -8.03
CA LEU A 42 -6.81 11.50 -7.52
C LEU A 42 -6.76 11.50 -5.99
N GLU A 43 -7.77 10.87 -5.38
CA GLU A 43 -7.77 10.54 -3.96
C GLU A 43 -6.94 9.29 -3.70
N VAL A 44 -5.92 9.45 -2.85
CA VAL A 44 -4.98 8.42 -2.41
C VAL A 44 -5.12 8.25 -0.90
N HIS A 45 -5.26 7.01 -0.44
CA HIS A 45 -5.32 6.69 0.97
C HIS A 45 -3.99 6.13 1.46
N ALA A 46 -3.52 6.66 2.59
CA ALA A 46 -2.32 6.18 3.27
C ALA A 46 -2.69 5.09 4.30
N TYR A 47 -2.22 3.87 4.08
CA TYR A 47 -2.36 2.78 5.03
C TYR A 47 -1.00 2.41 5.60
N LYS A 48 -0.88 2.42 6.91
CA LYS A 48 0.33 2.02 7.60
C LYS A 48 0.19 0.59 8.10
N HIS A 49 1.12 -0.27 7.70
CA HIS A 49 1.20 -1.60 8.27
C HIS A 49 1.79 -1.56 9.68
N PHE A 50 1.16 -2.25 10.62
CA PHE A 50 1.43 -2.15 12.04
C PHE A 50 2.82 -2.71 12.36
N SER A 51 3.14 -3.91 11.89
CA SER A 51 4.37 -4.61 12.26
C SER A 51 5.61 -4.07 11.53
N THR A 52 5.49 -3.77 10.23
CA THR A 52 6.62 -3.25 9.42
C THR A 52 6.79 -1.74 9.54
N ARG A 53 5.77 -1.03 10.05
CA ARG A 53 5.71 0.44 10.19
C ARG A 53 5.78 1.22 8.87
N ARG A 54 5.69 0.51 7.74
CA ARG A 54 5.75 1.09 6.39
C ARG A 54 4.36 1.44 5.88
N TYR A 55 4.34 2.31 4.89
CA TYR A 55 3.12 2.82 4.30
C TYR A 55 2.87 2.20 2.93
N LEU A 56 1.60 1.99 2.63
CA LEU A 56 1.08 1.73 1.31
C LEU A 56 0.14 2.90 0.98
N HIS A 57 0.44 3.64 -0.08
CA HIS A 57 -0.44 4.68 -0.60
C HIS A 57 -1.15 4.15 -1.83
N LEU A 58 -2.48 4.10 -1.77
CA LEU A 58 -3.30 3.47 -2.80
C LEU A 58 -4.40 4.43 -3.24
N GLY A 59 -4.47 4.69 -4.54
CA GLY A 59 -5.54 5.43 -5.16
C GLY A 59 -6.85 4.63 -5.18
N LEU A 60 -7.99 5.33 -5.21
CA LEU A 60 -9.30 4.69 -5.40
C LEU A 60 -9.43 3.95 -6.75
N ASP A 61 -8.52 4.23 -7.69
CA ASP A 61 -8.43 3.58 -9.00
C ASP A 61 -7.50 2.35 -9.01
N GLY A 62 -6.94 1.97 -7.87
CA GLY A 62 -6.05 0.82 -7.72
C GLY A 62 -4.58 1.09 -8.04
N ARG A 63 -4.18 2.33 -8.38
CA ARG A 63 -2.77 2.70 -8.57
C ARG A 63 -2.07 2.90 -7.23
N ALA A 64 -0.78 2.53 -7.16
CA ALA A 64 0.03 2.65 -5.96
C ALA A 64 1.06 3.78 -6.08
N PHE A 65 1.39 4.39 -4.94
CA PHE A 65 2.28 5.54 -4.90
C PHE A 65 3.35 5.42 -3.79
N ALA A 66 4.61 5.68 -4.15
CA ALA A 66 5.70 5.87 -3.20
C ALA A 66 5.73 7.31 -2.71
N TYR A 67 5.83 7.52 -1.40
CA TYR A 67 6.12 8.83 -0.83
C TYR A 67 7.63 9.09 -0.90
N HIS A 68 8.01 10.23 -1.47
CA HIS A 68 9.40 10.69 -1.51
C HIS A 68 9.69 11.70 -0.41
N SER A 69 9.49 12.98 -0.70
CA SER A 69 9.76 14.07 0.24
C SER A 69 8.90 15.28 -0.09
N ARG A 70 8.57 16.09 0.92
CA ARG A 70 7.78 17.34 0.76
C ARG A 70 6.47 17.10 0.01
N ASP A 71 5.78 16.04 0.41
CA ASP A 71 4.46 15.67 -0.13
C ASP A 71 4.49 15.32 -1.63
N LEU A 72 5.65 14.86 -2.13
CA LEU A 72 5.78 14.34 -3.49
C LEU A 72 5.56 12.82 -3.51
N TYR A 73 4.69 12.40 -4.42
CA TYR A 73 4.30 11.03 -4.66
C TYR A 73 4.71 10.60 -6.07
N GLU A 74 5.28 9.41 -6.18
CA GLU A 74 5.60 8.77 -7.46
C GLU A 74 4.71 7.55 -7.64
N GLU A 75 4.08 7.43 -8.81
CA GLU A 75 3.35 6.21 -9.16
C GLU A 75 4.36 5.07 -9.32
N ILE A 76 4.10 3.96 -8.64
CA ILE A 76 4.92 2.74 -8.69
C ILE A 76 4.01 1.54 -8.94
N SER A 77 4.60 0.42 -9.36
CA SER A 77 3.82 -0.80 -9.53
C SER A 77 3.29 -1.30 -8.19
N LEU A 78 2.18 -2.06 -8.22
CA LEU A 78 1.65 -2.71 -7.02
C LEU A 78 2.68 -3.69 -6.42
N GLY A 79 3.44 -4.39 -7.26
CA GLY A 79 4.48 -5.31 -6.79
C GLY A 79 5.60 -4.61 -6.02
N GLU A 80 6.06 -3.45 -6.50
CA GLU A 80 7.02 -2.62 -5.79
C GLU A 80 6.44 -2.11 -4.46
N ALA A 81 5.20 -1.61 -4.47
CA ALA A 81 4.55 -1.08 -3.28
C ALA A 81 4.36 -2.18 -2.20
N LEU A 82 3.99 -3.39 -2.62
CA LEU A 82 3.84 -4.55 -1.74
C LEU A 82 5.18 -5.03 -1.19
N THR A 83 6.21 -5.08 -2.03
CA THR A 83 7.58 -5.41 -1.62
C THR A 83 8.09 -4.40 -0.59
N GLU A 84 7.81 -3.12 -0.82
CA GLU A 84 8.17 -2.07 0.12
C GLU A 84 7.43 -2.24 1.43
N VAL A 85 6.09 -2.32 1.44
CA VAL A 85 5.31 -2.35 2.69
C VAL A 85 5.65 -3.57 3.55
N PHE A 86 5.94 -4.71 2.92
CA PHE A 86 6.35 -5.94 3.60
C PHE A 86 7.88 -6.07 3.74
N THR A 87 8.68 -5.05 3.42
CA THR A 87 10.14 -5.16 3.62
C THR A 87 10.48 -5.52 5.08
N ASN A 88 11.30 -6.55 5.27
CA ASN A 88 11.69 -7.12 6.57
C ASN A 88 10.53 -7.69 7.41
N TRP A 89 9.42 -8.10 6.78
CA TRP A 89 8.26 -8.67 7.48
C TRP A 89 8.61 -9.92 8.32
N GLU A 90 9.56 -10.74 7.89
CA GLU A 90 9.98 -11.97 8.58
C GLU A 90 10.62 -11.71 9.96
N THR A 91 11.13 -10.49 10.19
CA THR A 91 11.74 -10.07 11.45
C THR A 91 10.97 -8.95 12.14
N ALA A 92 9.76 -8.65 11.65
CA ALA A 92 8.91 -7.59 12.20
C ALA A 92 8.42 -7.92 13.62
N CYS A 93 8.11 -6.88 14.40
CA CYS A 93 7.61 -7.00 15.77
C CYS A 93 6.37 -6.09 15.98
N PRO A 94 5.19 -6.67 16.30
CA PRO A 94 4.93 -8.10 16.47
C PRO A 94 5.11 -8.88 15.15
N ALA A 95 5.25 -10.20 15.25
CA ALA A 95 5.23 -11.05 14.07
C ALA A 95 3.84 -10.99 13.40
N LEU A 96 3.81 -11.13 12.08
CA LEU A 96 2.55 -11.16 11.33
C LEU A 96 1.82 -12.47 11.61
N GLU A 97 0.49 -12.42 11.71
CA GLU A 97 -0.32 -13.61 11.98
C GLU A 97 -0.39 -14.54 10.75
N HIS A 98 -0.31 -13.97 9.55
CA HIS A 98 -0.52 -14.67 8.28
C HIS A 98 0.69 -14.66 7.32
N PRO A 99 1.85 -15.21 7.73
CA PRO A 99 3.09 -15.15 6.93
C PRO A 99 3.02 -15.84 5.56
N ALA A 100 2.17 -16.86 5.42
CA ALA A 100 1.95 -17.56 4.15
C ALA A 100 1.17 -16.71 3.14
N ALA A 101 0.18 -15.94 3.62
CA ALA A 101 -0.61 -15.04 2.77
C ALA A 101 0.26 -13.88 2.24
N VAL A 102 1.16 -13.33 3.07
CA VAL A 102 2.13 -12.33 2.63
C VAL A 102 3.02 -12.86 1.51
N ARG A 103 3.56 -14.08 1.65
CA ARG A 103 4.38 -14.72 0.59
C ARG A 103 3.59 -14.88 -0.70
N ALA A 104 2.36 -15.40 -0.63
CA ALA A 104 1.52 -15.60 -1.80
C ALA A 104 1.19 -14.30 -2.53
N VAL A 105 0.97 -13.20 -1.80
CA VAL A 105 0.73 -11.88 -2.39
C VAL A 105 1.99 -11.35 -3.08
N LEU A 106 3.15 -11.43 -2.42
CA LEU A 106 4.42 -11.00 -3.03
C LEU A 106 4.74 -11.80 -4.30
N GLU A 107 4.59 -13.12 -4.26
CA GLU A 107 4.83 -14.00 -5.41
C GLU A 107 3.88 -13.71 -6.59
N ARG A 108 2.59 -13.47 -6.31
CA ARG A 108 1.59 -13.13 -7.34
C ARG A 108 1.98 -11.85 -8.10
N HIS A 109 2.47 -10.84 -7.38
CA HIS A 109 2.76 -9.54 -7.96
C HIS A 109 4.19 -9.43 -8.53
N ASP A 110 5.13 -10.25 -8.08
CA ASP A 110 6.45 -10.41 -8.71
C ASP A 110 6.35 -11.11 -10.07
N ALA A 111 5.49 -12.13 -10.17
CA ALA A 111 5.21 -12.81 -11.44
C ALA A 111 4.53 -11.87 -12.46
N ALA A 112 3.63 -11.00 -12.00
CA ALA A 112 2.97 -10.01 -12.86
C ALA A 112 3.95 -8.95 -13.40
N ALA A 113 4.84 -8.43 -12.55
CA ALA A 113 5.89 -7.50 -12.97
C ALA A 113 6.84 -8.11 -14.03
N SER A 114 7.07 -9.43 -13.95
CA SER A 114 7.89 -10.16 -14.93
C SER A 114 7.17 -10.40 -16.27
N GLN A 115 5.84 -10.32 -16.31
CA GLN A 115 5.04 -10.50 -17.54
C GLN A 115 4.81 -9.21 -18.33
N GLU A 116 4.95 -8.04 -17.71
CA GLU A 116 4.85 -6.74 -18.39
C GLU A 116 6.14 -6.33 -19.15
N LEU A 117 7.20 -7.15 -19.07
CA LEU A 117 8.49 -6.95 -19.73
C LEU A 117 8.67 -7.80 -21.01
N HIS A 118 7.61 -8.36 -21.59
CA HIS A 118 7.64 -9.19 -22.82
C HIS A 118 6.56 -8.79 -23.83
#